data_AF-A0A8E8GRV1-F1
#
_entry.id   AF-A0A8E8GRV1-F1
#
_cell.length_a   1.000
_cell.length_b   1.000
_cell.length_c   1.000
_cell.angle_alpha   90.00
_cell.angle_beta   90.00
_cell.angle_gamma   90.00
#
_symmetry.space_group_name_H-M   'P 1'
#
loop_
_entity.id
_entity.type
_entity.pdbx_description
1 polymer ?
#
loop_
_entity_poly.entity_id
_entity_poly.type
_entity_poly.pdbx_seq_one_letter_code
_entity_poly.pdbx_strand_id
1 'polypeptide(L)'
;MKTTYFSALKYSTAVPSALGLTEEVKPEGVGSLEKIKSQAVKVFDNPVKDRKEISSYLKDKSGIYLWYNKLNGKFYVGSSVDLRYRFYDYFSKSYFYKSGNSIMANAIYKYGLAAFGFAILEFTEKSEALSREQFFIDTLNPDYNTLKIAGCTLGYSPTDETKKKLSLAALGRKHTSDTIAKISESQKNNKNNPGLALSVVDLTTNVTTEFENLTQAAKTLGFSRTTLSMGLKKYNTAPFVVKGRYQILVKL
;
A
#
# COMPACT_ATOMS: atom_id res chain seq x y z
N MET A 1 -15.50 -7.69 2.53
CA MET A 1 -15.07 -8.34 3.79
C MET A 1 -13.84 -9.20 3.50
N LYS A 2 -12.65 -8.79 3.93
CA LYS A 2 -11.47 -9.66 4.03
C LYS A 2 -10.86 -9.44 5.41
N THR A 3 -11.49 -10.08 6.38
CA THR A 3 -11.12 -10.08 7.79
C THR A 3 -10.37 -11.38 8.06
N THR A 4 -9.10 -11.46 7.67
CA THR A 4 -8.25 -12.63 7.99
C THR A 4 -6.81 -12.19 8.23
N TYR A 5 -6.57 -11.39 9.27
CA TYR A 5 -5.21 -11.19 9.81
C TYR A 5 -5.15 -11.19 11.35
N PHE A 6 -6.25 -11.49 12.05
CA PHE A 6 -6.28 -11.49 13.51
C PHE A 6 -6.88 -12.80 14.05
N SER A 7 -6.24 -13.94 13.75
CA SER A 7 -6.43 -15.13 14.56
C SER A 7 -5.16 -15.45 15.33
N ALA A 8 -5.23 -15.18 16.64
CA ALA A 8 -4.53 -15.85 17.71
C ALA A 8 -3.02 -16.07 17.56
N LEU A 9 -2.20 -15.12 18.03
CA LEU A 9 -0.87 -15.45 18.54
C LEU A 9 -0.66 -14.80 19.91
N LYS A 10 -0.42 -15.69 20.87
CA LYS A 10 -0.07 -15.41 22.26
C LYS A 10 1.17 -14.53 22.26
N TYR A 11 1.20 -13.51 23.12
CA TYR A 11 2.45 -12.84 23.48
C TYR A 11 3.33 -13.88 24.19
N SER A 12 4.11 -14.62 23.40
CA SER A 12 5.07 -15.57 23.91
C SER A 12 6.23 -14.77 24.48
N THR A 13 6.46 -14.92 25.77
CA THR A 13 7.65 -14.45 26.50
C THR A 13 8.89 -15.27 26.17
N ALA A 14 8.82 -16.22 25.24
CA ALA A 14 9.95 -17.05 24.85
C ALA A 14 10.75 -16.37 23.74
N VAL A 15 12.02 -16.07 24.04
CA VAL A 15 13.07 -15.88 23.03
C VAL A 15 13.19 -17.20 22.26
N PRO A 16 12.99 -17.24 20.93
CA PRO A 16 13.30 -18.43 20.16
C PRO A 16 14.80 -18.70 20.26
N SER A 17 15.13 -19.89 20.77
CA SER A 17 16.49 -20.41 20.85
C SER A 17 17.19 -20.35 19.49
N ALA A 18 18.44 -19.93 19.53
CA ALA A 18 19.33 -19.79 18.40
C ALA A 18 19.41 -21.09 17.59
N LEU A 19 18.91 -21.07 16.36
CA LEU A 19 19.27 -22.05 15.35
C LEU A 19 19.58 -21.34 14.04
N GLY A 20 20.88 -21.22 13.77
CA GLY A 20 21.50 -21.27 12.46
C GLY A 20 20.98 -20.32 11.37
N LEU A 21 21.45 -19.07 11.39
CA LEU A 21 21.71 -18.31 10.16
C LEU A 21 23.00 -17.53 10.35
N THR A 22 24.11 -18.11 9.90
CA THR A 22 25.31 -17.37 9.52
C THR A 22 25.01 -16.64 8.23
N GLU A 23 24.31 -15.51 8.30
CA GLU A 23 24.38 -14.52 7.23
C GLU A 23 25.48 -13.53 7.61
N GLU A 24 26.49 -13.43 6.75
CA GLU A 24 27.59 -12.48 6.85
C GLU A 24 27.04 -11.05 7.03
N VAL A 25 27.20 -10.50 8.24
CA VAL A 25 26.83 -9.12 8.55
C VAL A 25 27.89 -8.21 7.95
N LYS A 26 27.57 -7.53 6.85
CA LYS A 26 28.37 -6.38 6.37
C LYS A 26 28.39 -5.29 7.45
N PRO A 27 29.56 -4.71 7.79
CA PRO A 27 29.74 -3.79 8.92
C PRO A 27 29.38 -2.33 8.60
N GLU A 28 28.44 -2.08 7.69
CA GLU A 28 27.98 -0.73 7.39
C GLU A 28 26.76 -0.39 8.26
N GLY A 29 27.01 0.19 9.44
CA GLY A 29 25.94 0.72 10.31
C GLY A 29 26.24 0.69 11.81
N VAL A 30 27.07 -0.24 12.28
CA VAL A 30 27.33 -0.42 13.73
C VAL A 30 28.09 0.77 14.33
N GLY A 31 29.07 1.33 13.60
CA GLY A 31 29.78 2.54 14.03
C GLY A 31 28.90 3.80 14.04
N SER A 32 27.85 3.84 13.23
CA SER A 32 26.88 4.95 13.21
C SER A 32 25.94 4.88 14.41
N LEU A 33 25.44 3.69 14.75
CA LEU A 33 24.50 3.52 15.87
C LEU A 33 25.13 3.86 17.23
N GLU A 34 26.36 3.44 17.50
CA GLU A 34 27.02 3.78 18.78
C GLU A 34 27.28 5.28 18.90
N LYS A 35 27.60 5.96 17.79
CA LYS A 35 27.71 7.42 17.77
C LYS A 35 26.36 8.10 18.01
N ILE A 36 25.27 7.58 17.44
CA ILE A 36 23.92 8.11 17.68
C ILE A 36 23.55 7.92 19.15
N LYS A 37 23.82 6.74 19.73
CA LYS A 37 23.55 6.44 21.14
C LYS A 37 24.34 7.34 22.09
N SER A 38 25.60 7.66 21.78
CA SER A 38 26.41 8.55 22.62
C SER A 38 25.95 10.01 22.59
N GLN A 39 25.25 10.42 21.52
CA GLN A 39 24.65 11.74 21.38
C GLN A 39 23.19 11.81 21.87
N ALA A 40 22.57 10.66 22.18
CA ALA A 40 21.21 10.60 22.65
C ALA A 40 21.08 11.16 24.07
N VAL A 41 19.97 11.85 24.34
CA VAL A 41 19.64 12.39 25.67
C VAL A 41 19.54 11.27 26.71
N LYS A 42 18.95 10.13 26.32
CA LYS A 42 18.82 8.96 27.19
C LYS A 42 18.70 7.70 26.37
N VAL A 43 19.40 6.64 26.78
CA VAL A 43 19.33 5.30 26.18
C VAL A 43 18.79 4.31 27.21
N PHE A 44 17.95 3.40 26.74
CA PHE A 44 17.35 2.30 27.49
C PHE A 44 17.56 1.00 26.72
N ASP A 45 18.50 0.16 27.18
CA ASP A 45 18.87 -1.07 26.47
C ASP A 45 17.79 -2.17 26.56
N ASN A 46 17.00 -2.16 27.64
CA ASN A 46 15.98 -3.17 27.93
C ASN A 46 14.60 -2.54 28.21
N PRO A 47 13.97 -1.90 27.20
CA PRO A 47 12.72 -1.17 27.37
C PRO A 47 11.53 -2.03 27.83
N VAL A 48 11.59 -3.35 27.61
CA VAL A 48 10.59 -4.29 28.12
C VAL A 48 10.68 -4.42 29.65
N LYS A 49 11.90 -4.47 30.20
CA LYS A 49 12.15 -4.60 31.64
C LYS A 49 11.96 -3.25 32.35
N ASP A 50 12.50 -2.19 31.76
CA ASP A 50 12.58 -0.86 32.38
C ASP A 50 11.33 -0.01 32.08
N ARG A 51 10.24 -0.65 31.64
CA ARG A 51 9.03 -0.01 31.13
C ARG A 51 8.45 1.04 32.08
N LYS A 52 8.42 0.77 33.38
CA LYS A 52 7.88 1.69 34.39
C LYS A 52 8.77 2.91 34.57
N GLU A 53 10.09 2.72 34.59
CA GLU A 53 11.06 3.81 34.69
C GLU A 53 10.97 4.72 33.47
N ILE A 54 10.98 4.14 32.26
CA ILE A 54 10.83 4.87 31.00
C ILE A 54 9.53 5.65 30.99
N SER A 55 8.42 5.01 31.34
CA SER A 55 7.11 5.65 31.44
C SER A 55 7.12 6.90 32.34
N SER A 56 7.76 6.81 33.51
CA SER A 56 7.86 7.93 34.44
C SER A 56 8.79 9.02 33.89
N TYR A 57 9.91 8.62 33.29
CA TYR A 57 10.87 9.55 32.69
C TYR A 57 10.28 10.34 31.52
N LEU A 58 9.37 9.76 30.74
CA LEU A 58 8.75 10.39 29.57
C LEU A 58 7.46 11.15 29.87
N LYS A 59 7.01 11.17 31.13
CA LYS A 59 5.75 11.81 31.51
C LYS A 59 5.77 13.29 31.13
N ASP A 60 4.71 13.74 30.44
CA ASP A 60 4.49 15.13 30.00
C ASP A 60 5.56 15.68 29.04
N LYS A 61 6.30 14.81 28.35
CA LYS A 61 7.35 15.20 27.40
C LYS A 61 6.96 14.90 25.95
N SER A 62 7.25 15.84 25.07
CA SER A 62 7.27 15.68 23.61
C SER A 62 8.70 15.58 23.09
N GLY A 63 8.89 14.96 21.93
CA GLY A 63 10.20 14.89 21.31
C GLY A 63 10.38 13.78 20.30
N ILE A 64 11.66 13.51 20.01
CA ILE A 64 12.12 12.53 19.03
C ILE A 64 12.71 11.32 19.76
N TYR A 65 12.28 10.14 19.34
CA TYR A 65 12.75 8.87 19.88
C TYR A 65 13.27 7.97 18.77
N LEU A 66 14.04 6.97 19.18
CA LEU A 66 14.64 5.98 18.32
C LEU A 66 14.45 4.59 18.92
N TRP A 67 13.99 3.65 18.11
CA TRP A 67 14.05 2.23 18.42
C TRP A 67 15.15 1.58 17.58
N TYR A 68 16.06 0.84 18.20
CA TYR A 68 17.14 0.15 17.49
C TYR A 68 17.12 -1.33 17.80
N ASN A 69 17.41 -2.14 16.78
CA ASN A 69 17.50 -3.58 16.92
C ASN A 69 18.94 -3.95 17.30
N LYS A 70 19.10 -4.56 18.48
CA LYS A 70 20.41 -4.93 19.05
C LYS A 70 21.12 -6.03 18.26
N LEU A 71 20.39 -6.80 17.45
CA LEU A 71 20.94 -7.93 16.70
C LEU A 71 21.57 -7.52 15.37
N ASN A 72 21.04 -6.48 14.71
CA ASN A 72 21.47 -6.08 13.36
C ASN A 72 21.82 -4.60 13.23
N GLY A 73 21.68 -3.81 14.29
CA GLY A 73 22.01 -2.37 14.31
C GLY A 73 21.01 -1.47 13.59
N LYS A 74 19.98 -2.02 12.94
CA LYS A 74 18.97 -1.25 12.20
C LYS A 74 18.04 -0.51 13.14
N PHE A 75 17.56 0.65 12.74
CA PHE A 75 16.76 1.50 13.63
C PHE A 75 15.61 2.24 12.94
N TYR A 76 14.69 2.73 13.78
CA TYR A 76 13.52 3.53 13.46
C TYR A 76 13.60 4.84 14.23
N VAL A 77 13.29 5.96 13.57
CA VAL A 77 13.13 7.27 14.19
C VAL A 77 11.67 7.68 14.12
N GLY A 78 11.13 8.24 15.20
CA GLY A 78 9.80 8.84 15.18
C GLY A 78 9.67 9.97 16.18
N SER A 79 8.59 10.73 16.06
CA SER A 79 8.25 11.80 17.00
C SER A 79 6.95 11.53 17.76
N SER A 80 6.76 12.26 18.86
CA SER A 80 5.46 12.36 19.50
C SER A 80 5.30 13.64 20.33
N VAL A 81 4.08 14.14 20.39
CA VAL A 81 3.66 15.18 21.36
C VAL A 81 3.46 14.63 22.79
N ASP A 82 3.37 13.31 22.93
CA ASP A 82 3.33 12.59 24.22
C ASP A 82 4.15 11.30 24.09
N LEU A 83 5.43 11.40 24.46
CA LEU A 83 6.39 10.31 24.38
C LEU A 83 6.00 9.13 25.28
N ARG A 84 5.38 9.39 26.43
CA ARG A 84 4.91 8.32 27.32
C ARG A 84 3.84 7.51 26.62
N TYR A 85 2.79 8.15 26.11
CA TYR A 85 1.71 7.47 25.41
C TYR A 85 2.26 6.70 24.20
N ARG A 86 3.11 7.34 23.39
CA ARG A 86 3.71 6.71 22.21
C ARG A 86 4.57 5.50 22.54
N PHE A 87 5.35 5.55 23.63
CA PHE A 87 6.13 4.40 24.09
C PHE A 87 5.22 3.23 24.48
N TYR A 88 4.11 3.48 25.17
CA TYR A 88 3.14 2.43 25.55
C TYR A 88 2.46 1.78 24.35
N ASP A 89 2.20 2.52 23.28
CA ASP A 89 1.55 1.98 22.08
C ASP A 89 2.28 0.75 21.54
N TYR A 90 3.62 0.74 21.53
CA TYR A 90 4.42 -0.39 21.04
C TYR A 90 4.21 -1.71 21.80
N PHE A 91 3.64 -1.65 23.01
CA PHE A 91 3.30 -2.83 23.81
C PHE A 91 1.85 -3.27 23.63
N SER A 92 1.04 -2.50 22.90
CA SER A 92 -0.40 -2.74 22.74
C SER A 92 -0.71 -3.53 21.47
N LYS A 93 -1.78 -4.35 21.51
CA LYS A 93 -2.31 -5.03 20.30
C LYS A 93 -2.80 -4.04 19.24
N SER A 94 -3.37 -2.92 19.69
CA SER A 94 -3.96 -1.90 18.82
C SER A 94 -2.92 -1.24 17.92
N TYR A 95 -1.68 -1.07 18.39
CA TYR A 95 -0.59 -0.60 17.55
C TYR A 95 -0.34 -1.54 16.37
N PHE A 96 -0.23 -2.84 16.60
CA PHE A 96 -0.03 -3.82 15.51
C PHE A 96 -1.24 -3.93 14.59
N TYR A 97 -2.45 -3.72 15.10
CA TYR A 97 -3.65 -3.60 14.27
C TYR A 97 -3.60 -2.40 13.32
N LYS A 98 -3.21 -1.22 13.82
CA LYS A 98 -3.17 0.02 13.04
C LYS A 98 -1.95 0.13 12.13
N SER A 99 -0.81 -0.39 12.59
CA SER A 99 0.52 -0.21 11.98
C SER A 99 1.10 -1.50 11.42
N GLY A 100 0.31 -2.57 11.28
CA GLY A 100 0.78 -3.90 10.85
C GLY A 100 1.47 -3.94 9.48
N ASN A 101 1.29 -2.91 8.65
CA ASN A 101 1.99 -2.80 7.36
C ASN A 101 3.29 -1.98 7.44
N SER A 102 3.60 -1.37 8.59
CA SER A 102 4.85 -0.60 8.78
C SER A 102 6.05 -1.53 8.95
N ILE A 103 7.20 -1.12 8.43
CA ILE A 103 8.45 -1.88 8.57
C ILE A 103 8.80 -2.08 10.05
N MET A 104 8.61 -1.07 10.89
CA MET A 104 8.87 -1.17 12.33
C MET A 104 7.99 -2.24 13.01
N ALA A 105 6.67 -2.25 12.76
CA ALA A 105 5.78 -3.26 13.34
C ALA A 105 6.16 -4.68 12.87
N ASN A 106 6.51 -4.84 11.59
CA ASN A 106 6.99 -6.11 11.04
C ASN A 106 8.32 -6.54 11.66
N ALA A 107 9.24 -5.61 11.91
CA ALA A 107 10.51 -5.88 12.57
C ALA A 107 10.31 -6.32 14.03
N ILE A 108 9.42 -5.65 14.78
CA ILE A 108 9.05 -6.08 16.14
C ILE A 108 8.40 -7.47 16.11
N TYR A 109 7.51 -7.74 15.14
CA TYR A 109 6.89 -9.06 14.99
C TYR A 109 7.93 -10.15 14.70
N LYS A 110 8.92 -9.86 13.86
CA LYS A 110 9.98 -10.81 13.46
C LYS A 110 10.97 -11.11 14.60
N TYR A 111 11.47 -10.08 15.29
CA TYR A 111 12.57 -10.24 16.26
C TYR A 111 12.11 -10.20 17.72
N GLY A 112 10.87 -9.78 17.98
CA GLY A 112 10.34 -9.53 19.31
C GLY A 112 10.85 -8.21 19.91
N LEU A 113 10.02 -7.56 20.73
CA LEU A 113 10.36 -6.25 21.32
C LEU A 113 11.58 -6.30 22.26
N ALA A 114 11.88 -7.46 22.85
CA ALA A 114 13.05 -7.66 23.72
C ALA A 114 14.40 -7.56 22.97
N ALA A 115 14.40 -7.78 21.65
CA ALA A 115 15.58 -7.60 20.79
C ALA A 115 15.88 -6.12 20.49
N PHE A 116 15.01 -5.20 20.89
CA PHE A 116 15.18 -3.78 20.66
C PHE A 116 15.60 -3.03 21.92
N GLY A 117 16.37 -1.97 21.74
CA GLY A 117 16.56 -0.90 22.70
C GLY A 117 15.79 0.36 22.27
N PHE A 118 15.64 1.29 23.19
CA PHE A 118 14.92 2.55 23.00
C PHE A 118 15.79 3.73 23.42
N ALA A 119 15.77 4.83 22.68
CA ALA A 119 16.52 6.03 23.00
C ALA A 119 15.69 7.28 22.75
N ILE A 120 15.96 8.33 23.52
CA ILE A 120 15.46 9.68 23.28
C ILE A 120 16.58 10.47 22.63
N LEU A 121 16.33 10.94 21.40
CA LEU A 121 17.29 11.75 20.66
C LEU A 121 17.19 13.21 21.06
N GLU A 122 15.97 13.71 21.27
CA GLU A 122 15.72 15.12 21.57
C GLU A 122 14.36 15.31 22.25
N PHE A 123 14.27 16.21 23.23
CA PHE A 123 12.98 16.74 23.70
C PHE A 123 12.68 18.04 22.97
N THR A 124 11.43 18.21 22.54
CA THR A 124 11.01 19.33 21.69
C THR A 124 9.73 19.94 22.22
N GLU A 125 9.43 21.17 21.82
CA GLU A 125 8.07 21.67 21.90
C GLU A 125 7.13 20.84 21.01
N LYS A 126 5.84 20.79 21.37
CA LYS A 126 4.84 19.96 20.65
C LYS A 126 4.70 20.36 19.19
N SER A 127 4.80 21.65 18.89
CA SER A 127 4.71 22.20 17.53
C SER A 127 5.89 21.83 16.63
N GLU A 128 7.03 21.46 17.22
CA GLU A 128 8.28 21.19 16.49
C GLU A 128 8.52 19.70 16.24
N ALA A 129 7.74 18.82 16.87
CA ALA A 129 7.96 17.38 16.83
C ALA A 129 8.10 16.84 15.39
N LEU A 130 7.25 17.31 14.46
CA LEU A 130 7.26 16.83 13.08
C LEU A 130 8.45 17.37 12.26
N SER A 131 8.82 18.64 12.44
CA SER A 131 9.97 19.23 11.72
C SER A 131 11.29 18.64 12.21
N ARG A 132 11.41 18.39 13.53
CA ARG A 132 12.57 17.71 14.12
C ARG A 132 12.63 16.24 13.70
N GLU A 133 11.48 15.55 13.55
CA GLU A 133 11.46 14.19 12.99
C GLU A 133 12.07 14.14 11.59
N GLN A 134 11.68 15.08 10.72
CA GLN A 134 12.22 15.18 9.36
C GLN A 134 13.74 15.36 9.38
N PHE A 135 14.24 16.29 10.22
CA PHE A 135 15.67 16.53 10.37
C PHE A 135 16.45 15.24 10.72
N PHE A 136 15.97 14.44 11.67
CA PHE A 136 16.64 13.20 12.04
C PHE A 136 16.50 12.10 10.98
N ILE A 137 15.35 12.01 10.29
CA ILE A 137 15.19 11.06 9.17
C ILE A 137 16.19 11.38 8.06
N ASP A 138 16.31 12.65 7.67
CA ASP A 138 17.21 13.09 6.60
C ASP A 138 18.69 12.93 7.00
N THR A 139 19.01 13.21 8.26
CA THR A 139 20.40 13.14 8.76
C THR A 139 20.87 11.71 8.99
N LEU A 140 19.99 10.83 9.51
CA LEU A 140 20.37 9.49 9.95
C LEU A 140 20.01 8.39 8.96
N ASN A 141 19.09 8.65 8.02
CA ASN A 141 18.59 7.68 7.03
C ASN A 141 18.19 6.30 7.64
N PRO A 142 17.22 6.27 8.59
CA PRO A 142 16.85 5.06 9.33
C PRO A 142 16.26 3.94 8.46
N ASP A 143 16.66 2.68 8.73
CA ASP A 143 16.23 1.49 7.97
C ASP A 143 14.74 1.20 8.03
N TYR A 144 14.12 1.44 9.18
CA TYR A 144 12.75 1.04 9.46
C TYR A 144 11.73 2.14 9.16
N ASN A 145 12.16 3.32 8.73
CA ASN A 145 11.28 4.38 8.23
C ASN A 145 10.99 4.14 6.75
N THR A 146 9.74 3.85 6.42
CA THR A 146 9.31 3.65 5.02
C THR A 146 9.11 4.98 4.28
N LEU A 147 8.70 6.00 5.02
CA LEU A 147 8.41 7.32 4.48
C LEU A 147 9.65 8.20 4.58
N LYS A 148 9.99 8.86 3.47
CA LYS A 148 11.06 9.86 3.44
C LYS A 148 10.64 11.19 4.06
N ILE A 149 9.34 11.47 4.01
CA ILE A 149 8.74 12.67 4.60
C ILE A 149 8.02 12.26 5.89
N ALA A 150 8.36 12.89 7.01
CA ALA A 150 7.74 12.67 8.31
C ALA A 150 6.23 12.91 8.23
N GLY A 151 5.45 11.98 8.79
CA GLY A 151 3.98 12.07 8.84
C GLY A 151 3.25 12.03 7.50
N CYS A 152 3.93 11.84 6.36
CA CYS A 152 3.31 12.00 5.04
C CYS A 152 3.67 10.88 4.06
N THR A 153 2.64 10.29 3.45
CA THR A 153 2.79 9.25 2.40
C THR A 153 2.92 9.82 0.99
N LEU A 154 2.68 11.13 0.80
CA LEU A 154 2.80 11.79 -0.50
C LEU A 154 4.25 11.72 -1.00
N GLY A 155 4.41 11.32 -2.27
CA GLY A 155 5.73 11.18 -2.91
C GLY A 155 6.44 9.86 -2.64
N TYR A 156 5.89 8.95 -1.81
CA TYR A 156 6.45 7.61 -1.68
C TYR A 156 6.32 6.83 -2.99
N SER A 157 7.46 6.52 -3.59
CA SER A 157 7.57 5.65 -4.76
C SER A 157 8.31 4.38 -4.36
N PRO A 158 7.74 3.18 -4.59
CA PRO A 158 8.43 1.92 -4.32
C PRO A 158 9.77 1.85 -5.07
N THR A 159 10.76 1.17 -4.48
CA THR A 159 12.04 0.89 -5.16
C THR A 159 11.81 0.03 -6.41
N ASP A 160 12.73 0.08 -7.38
CA ASP A 160 12.57 -0.67 -8.62
C ASP A 160 12.53 -2.18 -8.40
N GLU A 161 13.25 -2.69 -7.40
CA GLU A 161 13.13 -4.07 -6.94
C GLU A 161 11.71 -4.40 -6.46
N THR A 162 11.10 -3.50 -5.68
CA THR A 162 9.75 -3.66 -5.16
C THR A 162 8.73 -3.60 -6.29
N LYS A 163 8.87 -2.66 -7.24
CA LYS A 163 8.04 -2.60 -8.44
C LYS A 163 8.12 -3.90 -9.24
N LYS A 164 9.32 -4.45 -9.41
CA LYS A 164 9.53 -5.73 -10.12
C LYS A 164 8.84 -6.90 -9.42
N LYS A 165 8.99 -7.03 -8.09
CA LYS A 165 8.31 -8.08 -7.31
C LYS A 165 6.79 -7.95 -7.39
N LEU A 166 6.25 -6.74 -7.28
CA LEU A 166 4.81 -6.48 -7.42
C LEU A 166 4.30 -6.81 -8.83
N SER A 167 5.06 -6.44 -9.86
CA SER A 167 4.74 -6.77 -11.26
C SER A 167 4.69 -8.29 -11.48
N LEU A 168 5.71 -9.01 -11.01
CA LEU A 168 5.75 -10.48 -11.08
C LEU A 168 4.57 -11.13 -10.34
N ALA A 169 4.23 -10.64 -9.15
CA ALA A 169 3.11 -11.16 -8.37
C ALA A 169 1.74 -10.85 -9.01
N ALA A 170 1.65 -9.77 -9.80
CA ALA A 170 0.44 -9.39 -10.53
C ALA A 170 0.27 -10.14 -11.84
N LEU A 171 1.36 -10.65 -12.42
CA LEU A 171 1.35 -11.36 -13.69
C LEU A 171 0.43 -12.58 -13.62
N GLY A 172 -0.48 -12.71 -14.58
CA GLY A 172 -1.41 -13.85 -14.67
C GLY A 172 -2.62 -13.78 -13.74
N ARG A 173 -2.79 -12.72 -12.94
CA ARG A 173 -4.03 -12.54 -12.16
C ARG A 173 -5.22 -12.35 -13.10
N LYS A 174 -6.20 -13.26 -13.02
CA LYS A 174 -7.50 -13.15 -13.69
C LYS A 174 -8.57 -12.78 -12.67
N HIS A 175 -9.47 -11.90 -13.05
CA HIS A 175 -10.66 -11.64 -12.24
C HIS A 175 -11.56 -12.87 -12.20
N THR A 176 -12.27 -13.06 -11.09
CA THR A 176 -13.27 -14.12 -10.97
C THR A 176 -14.48 -13.78 -11.86
N SER A 177 -15.22 -14.80 -12.30
CA SER A 177 -16.44 -14.62 -13.09
C SER A 177 -17.45 -13.69 -12.42
N ASP A 178 -17.64 -13.81 -11.11
CA ASP A 178 -18.49 -12.92 -10.30
C ASP A 178 -18.00 -11.46 -10.32
N THR A 179 -16.68 -11.24 -10.19
CA THR A 179 -16.10 -9.90 -10.28
C THR A 179 -16.30 -9.30 -11.68
N ILE A 180 -16.12 -10.11 -12.72
CA ILE A 180 -16.33 -9.71 -14.11
C ILE A 180 -17.80 -9.30 -14.31
N ALA A 181 -18.76 -10.06 -13.78
CA ALA A 181 -20.18 -9.73 -13.86
C ALA A 181 -20.50 -8.39 -13.20
N LYS A 182 -19.98 -8.14 -11.99
CA LYS A 182 -20.16 -6.86 -11.26
C LYS A 182 -19.57 -5.67 -12.01
N ILE A 183 -18.37 -5.84 -12.57
CA ILE A 183 -17.75 -4.81 -13.41
C ILE A 183 -18.64 -4.53 -14.62
N SER A 184 -19.11 -5.58 -15.31
CA SER A 184 -19.99 -5.42 -16.46
C SER A 184 -21.30 -4.71 -16.09
N GLU A 185 -21.90 -5.03 -14.96
CA GLU A 185 -23.13 -4.39 -14.48
C GLU A 185 -22.91 -2.91 -14.18
N SER A 186 -21.82 -2.55 -13.52
CA SER A 186 -21.49 -1.14 -13.25
C SER A 186 -21.27 -0.31 -14.52
N GLN A 187 -20.78 -0.95 -15.59
CA GLN A 187 -20.48 -0.27 -16.86
C GLN A 187 -21.72 -0.08 -17.74
N LYS A 188 -22.79 -0.86 -17.55
CA LYS A 188 -24.02 -0.74 -18.36
C LYS A 188 -24.69 0.63 -18.26
N ASN A 189 -24.54 1.31 -17.13
CA ASN A 189 -25.18 2.61 -16.86
C ASN A 189 -24.17 3.77 -16.76
N ASN A 190 -22.95 3.57 -17.27
CA ASN A 190 -21.92 4.61 -17.19
C ASN A 190 -22.23 5.76 -18.16
N LYS A 191 -22.86 6.84 -17.65
CA LYS A 191 -23.22 8.04 -18.42
C LYS A 191 -22.02 8.74 -19.07
N ASN A 192 -20.80 8.50 -18.58
CA ASN A 192 -19.58 9.07 -19.15
C ASN A 192 -19.06 8.30 -20.38
N ASN A 193 -19.66 7.16 -20.70
CA ASN A 193 -19.37 6.39 -21.91
C ASN A 193 -20.66 5.74 -22.43
N PRO A 194 -21.60 6.54 -22.97
CA PRO A 194 -22.83 6.00 -23.53
C PRO A 194 -22.47 5.06 -24.67
N GLY A 195 -23.08 3.87 -24.68
CA GLY A 195 -22.93 2.94 -25.81
C GLY A 195 -23.31 3.61 -27.14
N LEU A 196 -22.67 3.19 -28.23
CA LEU A 196 -22.98 3.72 -29.56
C LEU A 196 -24.31 3.15 -30.06
N ALA A 197 -25.38 3.91 -29.98
CA ALA A 197 -26.70 3.55 -30.50
C ALA A 197 -26.70 3.53 -32.04
N LEU A 198 -27.40 2.54 -32.62
CA LEU A 198 -27.37 2.28 -34.06
C LEU A 198 -28.76 1.93 -34.56
N SER A 199 -29.07 2.35 -35.79
CA SER A 199 -30.21 1.89 -36.56
C SER A 199 -29.72 0.96 -37.67
N VAL A 200 -30.40 -0.16 -37.87
CA VAL A 200 -30.08 -1.16 -38.89
C VAL A 200 -31.28 -1.39 -39.79
N VAL A 201 -31.10 -1.15 -41.09
CA VAL A 201 -32.11 -1.43 -42.12
C VAL A 201 -31.75 -2.74 -42.81
N ASP A 202 -32.65 -3.72 -42.79
CA ASP A 202 -32.53 -4.92 -43.62
C ASP A 202 -33.04 -4.59 -45.03
N LEU A 203 -32.14 -4.53 -46.00
CA LEU A 203 -32.44 -4.16 -47.39
C LEU A 203 -33.30 -5.21 -48.12
N THR A 204 -33.44 -6.43 -47.58
CA THR A 204 -34.28 -7.48 -48.17
C THR A 204 -35.73 -7.37 -47.73
N THR A 205 -35.97 -7.00 -46.48
CA THR A 205 -37.33 -6.90 -45.90
C THR A 205 -37.81 -5.46 -45.73
N ASN A 206 -36.91 -4.49 -45.94
CA ASN A 206 -37.10 -3.06 -45.69
C ASN A 206 -37.52 -2.73 -44.25
N VAL A 207 -37.15 -3.60 -43.29
CA VAL A 207 -37.44 -3.42 -41.86
C VAL A 207 -36.26 -2.73 -41.18
N THR A 208 -36.58 -1.71 -40.38
CA THR A 208 -35.60 -0.99 -39.55
C THR A 208 -35.67 -1.46 -38.11
N THR A 209 -34.53 -1.80 -37.53
CA THR A 209 -34.39 -2.20 -36.12
C THR A 209 -33.38 -1.31 -35.42
N GLU A 210 -33.67 -0.92 -34.19
CA GLU A 210 -32.82 -0.05 -33.39
C GLU A 210 -32.11 -0.81 -32.28
N PHE A 211 -30.87 -0.43 -31.99
CA PHE A 211 -30.06 -1.06 -30.96
C PHE A 211 -29.41 0.00 -30.08
N GLU A 212 -29.35 -0.28 -28.78
CA GLU A 212 -28.77 0.63 -27.78
C GLU A 212 -27.23 0.67 -27.88
N ASN A 213 -26.62 -0.40 -28.40
CA ASN A 213 -25.18 -0.47 -28.58
C ASN A 213 -24.73 -1.44 -29.69
N LEU A 214 -23.50 -1.24 -30.17
CA LEU A 214 -22.85 -2.07 -31.18
C LEU A 214 -22.79 -3.57 -30.84
N THR A 215 -22.69 -3.91 -29.56
CA THR A 215 -22.59 -5.32 -29.14
C THR A 215 -23.93 -6.03 -29.29
N GLN A 216 -25.01 -5.36 -28.93
CA GLN A 216 -26.38 -5.86 -29.10
C GLN A 216 -26.68 -6.07 -30.58
N ALA A 217 -26.38 -5.07 -31.43
CA ALA A 217 -26.56 -5.17 -32.88
C ALA A 217 -25.76 -6.34 -33.49
N ALA A 218 -24.48 -6.46 -33.13
CA ALA A 218 -23.62 -7.53 -33.64
C ALA A 218 -24.15 -8.93 -33.25
N LYS A 219 -24.56 -9.10 -31.99
CA LYS A 219 -25.08 -10.38 -31.48
C LYS A 219 -26.39 -10.78 -32.17
N THR A 220 -27.34 -9.86 -32.30
CA THR A 220 -28.65 -10.13 -32.91
C THR A 220 -28.54 -10.44 -34.40
N LEU A 221 -27.63 -9.77 -35.12
CA LEU A 221 -27.43 -9.97 -36.55
C LEU A 221 -26.46 -11.13 -36.87
N GLY A 222 -25.88 -11.79 -35.86
CA GLY A 222 -24.92 -12.87 -36.05
C GLY A 222 -23.55 -12.42 -36.60
N PHE A 223 -23.15 -11.19 -36.33
CA PHE A 223 -21.85 -10.64 -36.72
C PHE A 223 -20.87 -10.56 -35.54
N SER A 224 -19.58 -10.57 -35.85
CA SER A 224 -18.58 -10.19 -34.85
C SER A 224 -18.70 -8.68 -34.56
N ARG A 225 -18.53 -8.28 -33.29
CA ARG A 225 -18.48 -6.84 -32.93
C ARG A 225 -17.42 -6.09 -33.74
N THR A 226 -16.29 -6.75 -34.03
CA THR A 226 -15.19 -6.22 -34.83
C THR A 226 -15.63 -5.86 -36.24
N THR A 227 -16.47 -6.67 -36.88
CA THR A 227 -17.00 -6.40 -38.23
C THR A 227 -17.70 -5.04 -38.28
N LEU A 228 -18.61 -4.77 -37.33
CA LEU A 228 -19.33 -3.50 -37.28
C LEU A 228 -18.40 -2.34 -36.86
N SER A 229 -17.48 -2.57 -35.91
CA SER A 229 -16.52 -1.56 -35.45
C SER A 229 -15.56 -1.11 -36.56
N MET A 230 -15.05 -2.03 -37.36
CA MET A 230 -14.17 -1.71 -38.48
C MET A 230 -14.93 -0.97 -39.59
N GLY A 231 -16.18 -1.35 -39.86
CA GLY A 231 -17.04 -0.60 -40.78
C GLY A 231 -17.21 0.84 -40.34
N LEU A 232 -17.58 1.07 -39.07
CA LEU A 232 -17.71 2.41 -38.50
C LEU A 232 -16.42 3.24 -38.61
N LYS A 233 -15.26 2.64 -38.37
CA LYS A 233 -13.95 3.32 -38.54
C LYS A 233 -13.68 3.66 -40.00
N LYS A 234 -13.91 2.71 -40.92
CA LYS A 234 -13.63 2.86 -42.36
C LYS A 234 -14.49 3.94 -42.98
N TYR A 235 -15.76 4.00 -42.62
CA TYR A 235 -16.73 4.95 -43.16
C TYR A 235 -16.90 6.19 -42.26
N ASN A 236 -16.03 6.36 -41.25
CA ASN A 236 -16.07 7.48 -40.31
C ASN A 236 -17.48 7.77 -39.77
N THR A 237 -18.18 6.74 -39.29
CA THR A 237 -19.59 6.76 -38.80
C THR A 237 -20.68 7.05 -39.84
N ALA A 238 -20.35 7.28 -41.11
CA ALA A 238 -21.34 7.37 -42.18
C ALA A 238 -22.05 6.01 -42.43
N PRO A 239 -23.28 6.02 -42.99
CA PRO A 239 -24.00 4.80 -43.30
C PRO A 239 -23.21 3.84 -44.20
N PHE A 240 -23.19 2.56 -43.85
CA PHE A 240 -22.50 1.53 -44.63
C PHE A 240 -23.26 0.21 -44.65
N VAL A 241 -23.06 -0.58 -45.70
CA VAL A 241 -23.75 -1.88 -45.86
C VAL A 241 -22.81 -3.02 -45.49
N VAL A 242 -23.30 -3.93 -44.65
CA VAL A 242 -22.59 -5.15 -44.24
C VAL A 242 -23.19 -6.35 -44.96
N LYS A 243 -22.32 -7.15 -45.59
CA LYS A 243 -22.68 -8.34 -46.37
C LYS A 243 -23.79 -8.12 -47.41
N GLY A 244 -23.90 -6.91 -47.96
CA GLY A 244 -24.90 -6.56 -48.98
C GLY A 244 -26.35 -6.55 -48.52
N ARG A 245 -26.62 -6.77 -47.22
CA ARG A 245 -27.99 -6.93 -46.69
C ARG A 245 -28.36 -5.90 -45.63
N TYR A 246 -27.45 -5.59 -44.70
CA TYR A 246 -27.78 -4.74 -43.57
C TYR A 246 -27.09 -3.39 -43.70
N GLN A 247 -27.87 -2.31 -43.82
CA GLN A 247 -27.36 -0.95 -43.77
C GLN A 247 -27.29 -0.49 -42.31
N ILE A 248 -26.11 -0.09 -41.85
CA ILE A 248 -25.84 0.35 -40.48
C ILE A 248 -25.77 1.88 -40.47
N LEU A 249 -26.50 2.51 -39.55
CA LEU A 249 -26.50 3.95 -39.32
C LEU A 249 -26.23 4.22 -37.84
N VAL A 250 -25.32 5.16 -37.54
CA VAL A 250 -25.11 5.64 -36.16
C VAL A 250 -26.21 6.62 -35.81
N LYS A 251 -26.85 6.42 -34.65
CA LYS A 251 -27.69 7.45 -34.04
C LYS A 251 -26.81 8.33 -33.18
N LEU A 252 -26.66 9.60 -33.59
CA LEU A 252 -26.01 10.65 -32.83
C LEU A 252 -26.96 11.21 -31.76
#